data_AF-A0A167YXA9-F1
#
_entry.id   AF-A0A167YXA9-F1
#
_cell.length_a   1.000
_cell.length_b   1.000
_cell.length_c   1.000
_cell.angle_alpha   90.00
_cell.angle_beta   90.00
_cell.angle_gamma   90.00
#
_symmetry.space_group_name_H-M   'P 1'
#
loop_
_entity.id
_entity.type
_entity.pdbx_description
1 polymer ?
#
loop_
_entity_poly.entity_id
_entity_poly.type
_entity_poly.pdbx_seq_one_letter_code
_entity_poly.pdbx_strand_id
1 'polypeptide(L)'
;MASDIGASLVSYLQLFDARCTQLILDAGARRSAGLKNITSKHLVLASQALAFIATLISHVREFVRRYAGSGAATSSVVEFDTVKRRYQEHQNSINDKLVEIMSRLAASHVKAMKHIDWDDGQKHVHPYMATLAKDATSLHRILTKTLTLPKGTVRMLMTPVFVSYKVQFGEAFQEVDPKTESGRDSMLHDVEHFESKLGKMVGFGDTGEYLTKIIKSKQASTASAAPAAAEPEKKDTEKTAKEETEAQHVEDV
;
A
#
# COMPACT_ATOMS: atom_id res chain seq x y z
N MET A 1 5.71 42.71 -29.94
CA MET A 1 4.43 42.01 -30.18
C MET A 1 4.57 40.51 -29.89
N ALA A 2 5.22 39.71 -30.74
CA ALA A 2 5.33 38.25 -30.52
C ALA A 2 6.17 37.86 -29.28
N SER A 3 7.24 38.61 -29.00
CA SER A 3 8.06 38.45 -27.78
C SER A 3 7.28 38.73 -26.50
N ASP A 4 6.48 39.79 -26.49
CA ASP A 4 5.72 40.24 -25.31
C ASP A 4 4.58 39.27 -24.96
N ILE A 5 3.95 38.71 -25.99
CA ILE A 5 2.97 37.62 -25.85
C ILE A 5 3.65 36.36 -25.28
N GLY A 6 4.85 36.02 -25.77
CA GLY A 6 5.64 34.90 -25.24
C GLY A 6 5.96 35.05 -23.75
N ALA A 7 6.45 36.23 -23.35
CA ALA A 7 6.76 36.54 -21.95
C ALA A 7 5.51 36.49 -21.05
N SER A 8 4.39 37.05 -21.52
CA SER A 8 3.11 36.99 -20.79
C SER A 8 2.64 35.56 -20.59
N LEU A 9 2.78 34.71 -21.60
CA LEU A 9 2.41 33.30 -21.54
C LEU A 9 3.28 32.52 -20.56
N VAL A 10 4.59 32.78 -20.53
CA VAL A 10 5.50 32.24 -19.51
C VAL A 10 5.04 32.63 -18.10
N SER A 11 4.67 33.89 -17.87
CA SER A 11 4.16 34.34 -16.58
C SER A 11 2.88 33.62 -16.17
N TYR A 12 1.92 33.42 -17.09
CA TYR A 12 0.70 32.66 -16.80
C TYR A 12 0.99 31.20 -16.47
N LEU A 13 1.92 30.56 -17.17
CA LEU A 13 2.32 29.18 -16.89
C LEU A 13 3.00 29.05 -15.53
N GLN A 14 3.84 30.00 -15.15
CA GLN A 14 4.46 30.03 -13.81
C GLN A 14 3.42 30.26 -12.70
N LEU A 15 2.45 31.14 -12.93
CA LEU A 15 1.37 31.40 -11.99
C LEU A 15 0.51 30.16 -11.77
N PHE A 16 0.18 29.44 -12.84
CA PHE A 16 -0.56 28.18 -12.75
C PHE A 16 0.19 27.13 -11.91
N ASP A 17 1.49 26.93 -12.18
CA ASP A 17 2.32 25.98 -11.44
C ASP A 17 2.42 26.31 -9.94
N ALA A 18 2.66 27.59 -9.62
CA ALA A 18 2.68 28.09 -8.26
C ALA A 18 1.34 27.87 -7.55
N ARG A 19 0.22 28.12 -8.24
CA ARG A 19 -1.12 27.93 -7.68
C ARG A 19 -1.45 26.46 -7.46
N CYS A 20 -1.07 25.58 -8.39
CA CYS A 20 -1.23 24.14 -8.23
C CYS A 20 -0.42 23.62 -7.03
N THR A 21 0.82 24.09 -6.87
CA THR A 21 1.69 23.72 -5.74
C THR A 21 1.02 24.12 -4.42
N GLN A 22 0.58 25.37 -4.32
CA GLN A 22 -0.11 25.89 -3.14
C GLN A 22 -1.37 25.08 -2.80
N LEU A 23 -2.17 24.71 -3.79
CA LEU A 23 -3.42 24.00 -3.56
C LEU A 23 -3.22 22.54 -3.16
N ILE A 24 -2.27 21.85 -3.80
CA ILE A 24 -2.08 20.40 -3.65
C ILE A 24 -1.04 20.07 -2.56
N LEU A 25 0.16 20.65 -2.64
CA LEU A 25 1.27 20.32 -1.73
C LEU A 25 1.15 21.08 -0.40
N ASP A 26 0.83 22.37 -0.41
CA ASP A 26 0.70 23.18 0.82
C ASP A 26 -0.68 23.04 1.52
N ALA A 27 -1.44 22.03 1.11
CA ALA A 27 -2.82 21.79 1.52
C ALA A 27 -3.71 23.05 1.44
N GLY A 28 -3.39 23.99 0.53
CA GLY A 28 -4.12 25.23 0.34
C GLY A 28 -5.56 24.98 -0.06
N ALA A 29 -5.85 23.88 -0.77
CA ALA A 29 -7.21 23.48 -1.10
C ALA A 29 -8.09 23.23 0.15
N ARG A 30 -7.49 22.80 1.26
CA ARG A 30 -8.22 22.62 2.53
C ARG A 30 -8.68 23.95 3.13
N ARG A 31 -7.83 24.97 3.03
CA ARG A 31 -8.04 26.31 3.59
C ARG A 31 -8.89 27.22 2.68
N SER A 32 -8.69 27.12 1.37
CA SER A 32 -9.27 28.06 0.39
C SER A 32 -10.48 27.53 -0.38
N ALA A 33 -10.62 26.21 -0.51
CA ALA A 33 -11.74 25.57 -1.24
C ALA A 33 -12.68 24.76 -0.33
N GLY A 34 -12.46 24.77 0.99
CA GLY A 34 -13.33 24.09 1.97
C GLY A 34 -13.31 22.55 1.89
N LEU A 35 -12.36 21.95 1.16
CA LEU A 35 -12.25 20.49 1.05
C LEU A 35 -11.80 19.90 2.39
N LYS A 36 -12.58 18.96 2.93
CA LYS A 36 -12.25 18.30 4.21
C LYS A 36 -10.94 17.52 4.14
N ASN A 37 -10.69 16.81 3.03
CA ASN A 37 -9.49 16.01 2.78
C ASN A 37 -9.06 16.10 1.31
N ILE A 38 -7.74 16.14 1.07
CA ILE A 38 -7.19 15.91 -0.28
C ILE A 38 -7.01 14.40 -0.45
N THR A 39 -7.65 13.82 -1.46
CA THR A 39 -7.67 12.38 -1.74
C THR A 39 -6.66 12.04 -2.83
N SER A 40 -6.25 10.76 -2.92
CA SER A 40 -5.36 10.26 -3.97
C SER A 40 -5.89 10.55 -5.37
N LYS A 41 -7.22 10.62 -5.55
CA LYS A 41 -7.83 11.00 -6.83
C LYS A 41 -7.50 12.46 -7.23
N HIS A 42 -7.49 13.39 -6.28
CA HIS A 42 -7.14 14.79 -6.54
C HIS A 42 -5.66 14.95 -6.88
N LEU A 43 -4.76 14.23 -6.19
CA LEU A 43 -3.32 14.24 -6.51
C LEU A 43 -3.08 13.73 -7.93
N VAL A 44 -3.70 12.60 -8.25
CA VAL A 44 -3.55 11.96 -9.57
C VAL A 44 -4.09 12.85 -10.68
N LEU A 45 -5.24 13.51 -10.47
CA LEU A 45 -5.80 14.44 -11.45
C LEU A 45 -4.94 15.69 -11.63
N ALA A 46 -4.38 16.23 -10.54
CA ALA A 46 -3.46 17.36 -10.61
C ALA A 46 -2.18 17.01 -11.38
N SER A 47 -1.59 15.84 -11.10
CA SER A 47 -0.44 15.31 -11.85
C SER A 47 -0.73 15.17 -13.35
N GLN A 48 -1.93 14.71 -13.71
CA GLN A 48 -2.36 14.62 -15.11
C GLN A 48 -2.55 15.99 -15.77
N ALA A 49 -3.13 16.96 -15.06
CA ALA A 49 -3.30 18.32 -15.55
C ALA A 49 -1.94 18.98 -15.81
N LEU A 50 -0.97 18.82 -14.89
CA LEU A 50 0.40 19.31 -15.08
C LEU A 50 1.06 18.65 -16.28
N ALA A 51 0.91 17.34 -16.47
CA ALA A 51 1.43 16.64 -17.64
C ALA A 51 0.83 17.17 -18.96
N PHE A 52 -0.48 17.42 -18.98
CA PHE A 52 -1.16 17.99 -20.14
C PHE A 52 -0.60 19.37 -20.48
N ILE A 53 -0.49 20.27 -19.50
CA ILE A 53 0.08 21.60 -19.72
C ILE A 53 1.55 21.51 -20.16
N ALA A 54 2.35 20.60 -19.59
CA ALA A 54 3.74 20.39 -20.00
C ALA A 54 3.88 19.95 -21.48
N THR A 55 2.94 19.15 -22.00
CA THR A 55 2.89 18.82 -23.43
C THR A 55 2.53 20.04 -24.27
N LEU A 56 1.55 20.83 -23.84
CA LEU A 56 1.14 22.07 -24.51
C LEU A 56 2.28 23.09 -24.57
N ILE A 57 3.07 23.23 -23.51
CA ILE A 57 4.26 24.10 -23.46
C ILE A 57 5.22 23.77 -24.62
N SER A 58 5.38 22.49 -24.97
CA SER A 58 6.29 22.10 -26.05
C SER A 58 5.81 22.59 -27.43
N HIS A 59 4.50 22.60 -27.66
CA HIS A 59 3.91 23.12 -28.90
C HIS A 59 3.91 24.65 -28.94
N VAL A 60 3.58 25.29 -27.81
CA VAL A 60 3.61 26.75 -27.66
C VAL A 60 5.02 27.29 -27.86
N ARG A 61 6.02 26.64 -27.28
CA ARG A 61 7.43 26.96 -27.47
C ARG A 61 7.81 26.97 -28.95
N GLU A 62 7.44 25.93 -29.68
CA GLU A 62 7.73 25.81 -31.11
C GLU A 62 7.04 26.90 -31.93
N PHE A 63 5.81 27.28 -31.55
CA PHE A 63 5.14 28.43 -32.15
C PHE A 63 5.91 29.73 -31.89
N VAL A 64 6.22 30.05 -30.63
CA VAL A 64 6.95 31.29 -30.29
C VAL A 64 8.31 31.35 -30.97
N ARG A 65 9.03 30.22 -31.06
CA ARG A 65 10.32 30.11 -31.77
C ARG A 65 10.21 30.50 -33.24
N ARG A 66 9.11 30.17 -33.92
CA ARG A 66 8.89 30.47 -35.35
C ARG A 66 8.55 31.93 -35.61
N TYR A 67 7.92 32.62 -34.65
CA TYR A 67 7.46 34.01 -34.81
C TYR A 67 8.34 35.04 -34.12
N ALA A 68 9.20 34.63 -33.17
CA ALA A 68 10.21 35.50 -32.58
C ALA A 68 11.41 35.61 -33.54
N GLY A 69 11.84 36.83 -33.88
CA GLY A 69 13.05 37.04 -34.68
C GLY A 69 14.29 36.39 -34.05
N SER A 70 15.33 36.14 -34.86
CA SER A 70 16.46 35.24 -34.56
C SER A 70 17.16 35.45 -33.20
N GLY A 71 17.15 36.65 -32.62
CA GLY A 71 17.76 36.93 -31.31
C GLY A 71 16.84 36.66 -30.11
N ALA A 72 15.57 37.08 -30.18
CA ALA A 72 14.58 36.91 -29.11
C ALA A 72 13.98 35.49 -29.05
N ALA A 73 14.14 34.71 -30.12
CA ALA A 73 13.73 33.31 -30.18
C ALA A 73 14.52 32.44 -29.20
N THR A 74 15.81 32.70 -29.01
CA THR A 74 16.66 31.88 -28.15
C THR A 74 16.33 32.06 -26.66
N SER A 75 16.13 33.30 -26.19
CA SER A 75 15.79 33.57 -24.79
C SER A 75 14.41 33.01 -24.43
N SER A 76 13.40 33.26 -25.25
CA SER A 76 12.04 32.74 -25.04
C SER A 76 12.00 31.21 -25.01
N VAL A 77 12.76 30.54 -25.89
CA VAL A 77 12.89 29.08 -25.89
C VAL A 77 13.46 28.55 -24.57
N VAL A 78 14.49 29.19 -24.02
CA VAL A 78 15.11 28.78 -22.74
C VAL A 78 14.13 28.96 -21.57
N GLU A 79 13.33 30.04 -21.58
CA GLU A 79 12.31 30.27 -20.56
C GLU A 79 11.23 29.19 -20.58
N PHE A 80 10.70 28.83 -21.75
CA PHE A 80 9.71 27.75 -21.88
C PHE A 80 10.26 26.39 -21.44
N ASP A 81 11.52 26.08 -21.77
CA ASP A 81 12.16 24.83 -21.32
C ASP A 81 12.34 24.82 -19.79
N THR A 82 12.69 25.97 -19.20
CA THR A 82 12.78 26.11 -17.74
C THR A 82 11.43 25.91 -17.07
N VAL A 83 10.36 26.50 -17.60
CA VAL A 83 9.01 26.29 -17.07
C VAL A 83 8.59 24.83 -17.22
N LYS A 84 8.81 24.21 -18.38
CA LYS A 84 8.51 22.79 -18.59
C LYS A 84 9.20 21.89 -17.57
N ARG A 85 10.48 22.16 -17.26
CA ARG A 85 11.21 21.43 -16.22
C ARG A 85 10.55 21.55 -14.85
N ARG A 86 10.11 22.75 -14.45
CA ARG A 86 9.40 22.95 -13.17
C ARG A 86 8.12 22.12 -13.08
N TYR A 87 7.35 22.04 -14.16
CA TYR A 87 6.15 21.19 -14.20
C TYR A 87 6.48 19.71 -14.01
N GLN A 88 7.60 19.23 -14.57
CA GLN A 88 8.06 17.86 -14.38
C GLN A 88 8.53 17.61 -12.95
N GLU A 89 9.25 18.56 -12.34
CA GLU A 89 9.67 18.49 -10.94
C GLU A 89 8.46 18.48 -10.00
N HIS A 90 7.47 19.33 -10.23
CA HIS A 90 6.24 19.34 -9.47
C HIS A 90 5.46 18.02 -9.63
N GLN A 91 5.42 17.45 -10.84
CA GLN A 91 4.85 16.13 -11.06
C GLN A 91 5.54 15.06 -10.20
N ASN A 92 6.87 15.09 -10.11
CA ASN A 92 7.64 14.18 -9.26
C ASN A 92 7.32 14.40 -7.78
N SER A 93 7.23 15.65 -7.31
CA SER A 93 6.84 15.96 -5.93
C SER A 93 5.45 15.43 -5.57
N ILE A 94 4.47 15.48 -6.50
CA ILE A 94 3.14 14.89 -6.28
C ILE A 94 3.22 13.35 -6.20
N ASN A 95 4.05 12.74 -7.04
CA ASN A 95 4.27 11.30 -7.06
C ASN A 95 4.90 10.82 -5.74
N ASP A 96 5.92 11.53 -5.25
CA ASP A 96 6.56 11.24 -3.97
C ASP A 96 5.57 11.40 -2.82
N LYS A 97 4.72 12.43 -2.86
CA LYS A 97 3.67 12.62 -1.85
C LYS A 97 2.65 11.48 -1.83
N LEU A 98 2.31 10.94 -3.00
CA LEU A 98 1.41 9.80 -3.12
C LEU A 98 2.02 8.56 -2.45
N VAL A 99 3.31 8.29 -2.69
CA VAL A 99 4.06 7.20 -2.06
C VAL A 99 4.13 7.39 -0.54
N GLU A 100 4.41 8.60 -0.06
CA GLU A 100 4.43 8.95 1.36
C GLU A 100 3.08 8.67 2.03
N ILE A 101 1.96 9.08 1.40
CA ILE A 101 0.60 8.83 1.93
C ILE A 101 0.35 7.32 2.06
N MET A 102 0.71 6.53 1.05
CA MET A 102 0.53 5.07 1.09
C MET A 102 1.41 4.40 2.14
N SER A 103 2.65 4.88 2.29
CA SER A 103 3.57 4.42 3.33
C SER A 103 3.01 4.67 4.73
N ARG A 104 2.38 5.83 4.94
CA ARG A 104 1.72 6.19 6.21
C ARG A 104 0.47 5.35 6.48
N LEU A 105 -0.31 5.02 5.46
CA LEU A 105 -1.44 4.09 5.60
C LEU A 105 -0.96 2.70 6.01
N ALA A 106 0.10 2.18 5.38
CA ALA A 106 0.71 0.91 5.80
C ALA A 106 1.18 0.94 7.25
N ALA A 107 1.85 2.01 7.69
CA ALA A 107 2.28 2.15 9.08
C ALA A 107 1.09 2.10 10.07
N SER A 108 -0.05 2.69 9.69
CA SER A 108 -1.28 2.61 10.48
C SER A 108 -1.82 1.18 10.56
N HIS A 109 -1.78 0.42 9.46
CA HIS A 109 -2.20 -0.98 9.44
C HIS A 109 -1.25 -1.87 10.23
N VAL A 110 0.07 -1.64 10.14
CA VAL A 110 1.08 -2.32 10.95
C VAL A 110 0.85 -2.07 12.44
N LYS A 111 0.54 -0.83 12.83
CA LYS A 111 0.20 -0.54 14.23
C LYS A 111 -1.04 -1.30 14.68
N ALA A 112 -2.09 -1.33 13.86
CA ALA A 112 -3.30 -2.11 14.16
C ALA A 112 -2.98 -3.61 14.29
N MET A 113 -2.13 -4.13 13.39
CA MET A 113 -1.66 -5.52 13.39
C MET A 113 -0.91 -5.90 14.69
N LYS A 114 -0.06 -5.02 15.22
CA LYS A 114 0.66 -5.26 16.48
C LYS A 114 -0.25 -5.35 17.72
N HIS A 115 -1.50 -4.88 17.62
CA HIS A 115 -2.48 -4.96 18.70
C HIS A 115 -3.46 -6.13 18.57
N ILE A 116 -3.31 -6.98 17.54
CA ILE A 116 -4.16 -8.15 17.34
C ILE A 116 -3.69 -9.27 18.28
N ASP A 117 -4.64 -9.89 18.96
CA ASP A 117 -4.42 -11.15 19.63
C ASP A 117 -4.46 -12.29 18.60
N TRP A 118 -3.27 -12.82 18.27
CA TRP A 118 -3.13 -13.86 17.27
C TRP A 118 -3.57 -15.24 17.78
N ASP A 119 -3.72 -15.42 19.10
CA ASP A 119 -4.02 -16.71 19.71
C ASP A 119 -5.54 -16.91 19.97
N ASP A 120 -6.40 -15.99 19.51
CA ASP A 120 -7.87 -16.02 19.68
C ASP A 120 -8.60 -17.07 18.80
N GLY A 121 -7.86 -17.94 18.10
CA GLY A 121 -8.44 -19.02 17.28
C GLY A 121 -9.26 -18.57 16.06
N GLN A 122 -9.25 -17.27 15.72
CA GLN A 122 -9.97 -16.72 14.59
C GLN A 122 -9.26 -17.06 13.26
N LYS A 123 -10.01 -17.69 12.34
CA LYS A 123 -9.51 -18.16 11.03
C LYS A 123 -9.80 -17.22 9.86
N HIS A 124 -10.42 -16.07 10.11
CA HIS A 124 -10.76 -15.11 9.06
C HIS A 124 -9.62 -14.11 8.79
N VAL A 125 -9.58 -13.57 7.57
CA VAL A 125 -8.65 -12.48 7.22
C VAL A 125 -8.90 -11.28 8.13
N HIS A 126 -7.86 -10.80 8.81
CA HIS A 126 -8.01 -9.69 9.73
C HIS A 126 -8.36 -8.39 9.01
N PRO A 127 -9.11 -7.48 9.66
CA PRO A 127 -9.54 -6.23 9.06
C PRO A 127 -8.40 -5.36 8.52
N TYR A 128 -7.20 -5.41 9.13
CA TYR A 128 -6.05 -4.62 8.67
C TYR A 128 -5.61 -5.02 7.26
N MET A 129 -5.60 -6.33 6.95
CA MET A 129 -5.12 -6.84 5.68
C MET A 129 -6.15 -6.65 4.57
N ALA A 130 -7.42 -6.87 4.89
CA ALA A 130 -8.53 -6.63 3.95
C ALA A 130 -8.63 -5.14 3.56
N THR A 131 -8.44 -4.23 4.52
CA THR A 131 -8.44 -2.78 4.26
C THR A 131 -7.21 -2.34 3.48
N LEU A 132 -6.01 -2.81 3.84
CA LEU A 132 -4.78 -2.55 3.08
C LEU A 132 -4.90 -3.01 1.62
N ALA A 133 -5.38 -4.24 1.39
CA ALA A 133 -5.55 -4.77 0.04
C ALA A 133 -6.57 -3.94 -0.77
N LYS A 134 -7.65 -3.48 -0.12
CA LYS A 134 -8.65 -2.59 -0.74
C LYS A 134 -8.07 -1.23 -1.09
N ASP A 135 -7.25 -0.65 -0.22
CA ASP A 135 -6.62 0.66 -0.44
C ASP A 135 -5.58 0.60 -1.56
N ALA A 136 -4.73 -0.43 -1.56
CA ALA A 136 -3.76 -0.68 -2.64
C ALA A 136 -4.45 -0.93 -3.99
N THR A 137 -5.52 -1.73 -4.00
CA THR A 137 -6.32 -1.99 -5.22
C THR A 137 -7.02 -0.72 -5.71
N SER A 138 -7.56 0.09 -4.79
CA SER A 138 -8.23 1.34 -5.11
C SER A 138 -7.25 2.35 -5.71
N LEU A 139 -6.03 2.44 -5.15
CA LEU A 139 -4.98 3.27 -5.71
C LEU A 139 -4.58 2.79 -7.10
N HIS A 140 -4.27 1.51 -7.27
CA HIS A 140 -3.90 0.95 -8.57
C HIS A 140 -5.01 1.20 -9.60
N ARG A 141 -6.28 1.06 -9.23
CA ARG A 141 -7.42 1.40 -10.09
C ARG A 141 -7.45 2.88 -10.44
N ILE A 142 -7.21 3.78 -9.49
CA ILE A 142 -7.14 5.23 -9.75
C ILE A 142 -5.98 5.53 -10.72
N LEU A 143 -4.82 4.91 -10.52
CA LEU A 143 -3.62 5.05 -11.35
C LEU A 143 -3.71 4.37 -12.72
N THR A 144 -4.62 3.43 -12.93
CA THR A 144 -4.80 2.77 -14.24
C THR A 144 -6.01 3.29 -15.01
N LYS A 145 -7.06 3.72 -14.31
CA LYS A 145 -8.30 4.20 -14.91
C LYS A 145 -8.33 5.72 -15.10
N THR A 146 -7.75 6.49 -14.18
CA THR A 146 -7.78 7.97 -14.22
C THR A 146 -6.57 8.50 -14.98
N LEU A 147 -5.41 7.94 -14.68
CA LEU A 147 -4.24 8.11 -15.51
C LEU A 147 -4.34 7.16 -16.70
N THR A 148 -4.53 7.67 -17.90
CA THR A 148 -4.00 7.02 -19.10
C THR A 148 -2.47 7.15 -19.11
N LEU A 149 -1.79 6.74 -18.03
CA LEU A 149 -0.33 6.77 -18.00
C LEU A 149 0.26 5.54 -18.68
N PRO A 150 1.43 5.69 -19.32
CA PRO A 150 2.19 4.54 -19.79
C PRO A 150 2.41 3.55 -18.64
N LYS A 151 2.34 2.25 -18.95
CA LYS A 151 2.57 1.17 -17.97
C LYS A 151 3.87 1.34 -17.17
N GLY A 152 4.88 2.00 -17.76
CA GLY A 152 6.14 2.34 -17.11
C GLY A 152 5.97 3.28 -15.91
N THR A 153 5.15 4.32 -15.98
CA THR A 153 5.00 5.26 -14.87
C THR A 153 4.20 4.67 -13.71
N VAL A 154 3.16 3.86 -14.00
CA VAL A 154 2.43 3.12 -12.96
C VAL A 154 3.39 2.21 -12.19
N ARG A 155 4.31 1.54 -12.89
CA ARG A 155 5.37 0.74 -12.25
C ARG A 155 6.26 1.58 -11.35
N MET A 156 6.70 2.76 -11.80
CA MET A 156 7.56 3.64 -10.98
C MET A 156 6.87 4.12 -9.70
N LEU A 157 5.55 4.27 -9.70
CA LEU A 157 4.78 4.68 -8.51
C LEU A 157 4.47 3.51 -7.58
N MET A 158 4.06 2.36 -8.14
CA MET A 158 3.63 1.21 -7.35
C MET A 158 4.82 0.45 -6.73
N THR A 159 5.98 0.41 -7.39
CA THR A 159 7.14 -0.33 -6.89
C THR A 159 7.63 0.18 -5.51
N PRO A 160 7.86 1.49 -5.31
CA PRO A 160 8.26 2.02 -4.00
C PRO A 160 7.20 1.78 -2.91
N VAL A 161 5.91 1.81 -3.27
CA VAL A 161 4.81 1.51 -2.34
C VAL A 161 4.89 0.06 -1.86
N PHE A 162 5.06 -0.90 -2.78
CA PHE A 162 5.16 -2.32 -2.42
C PHE A 162 6.46 -2.65 -1.68
N VAL A 163 7.57 -1.98 -1.98
CA VAL A 163 8.81 -2.10 -1.22
C VAL A 163 8.62 -1.58 0.21
N SER A 164 7.95 -0.43 0.39
CA SER A 164 7.61 0.09 1.71
C SER A 164 6.73 -0.90 2.50
N TYR A 165 5.76 -1.54 1.84
CA TYR A 165 4.95 -2.58 2.48
C TYR A 165 5.79 -3.79 2.89
N LYS A 166 6.68 -4.25 2.02
CA LYS A 166 7.60 -5.37 2.30
C LYS A 166 8.43 -5.15 3.56
N VAL A 167 9.01 -3.94 3.70
CA VAL A 167 9.85 -3.59 4.86
C VAL A 167 9.00 -3.49 6.13
N GLN A 168 7.96 -2.66 6.11
CA GLN A 168 7.17 -2.39 7.31
C GLN A 168 6.44 -3.63 7.85
N PHE A 169 5.82 -4.42 6.95
CA PHE A 169 5.18 -5.67 7.37
C PHE A 169 6.21 -6.74 7.72
N GLY A 170 7.35 -6.80 7.01
CA GLY A 170 8.42 -7.74 7.33
C GLY A 170 8.96 -7.57 8.75
N GLU A 171 9.24 -6.33 9.15
CA GLU A 171 9.65 -5.99 10.52
C GLU A 171 8.55 -6.31 11.53
N ALA A 172 7.30 -5.97 11.23
CA ALA A 172 6.16 -6.25 12.11
C ALA A 172 5.93 -7.75 12.34
N PHE A 173 6.01 -8.57 11.28
CA PHE A 173 5.89 -10.03 11.40
C PHE A 173 7.08 -10.65 12.13
N GLN A 174 8.27 -10.04 12.09
CA GLN A 174 9.42 -10.50 12.90
C GLN A 174 9.17 -10.24 14.39
N GLU A 175 8.68 -9.05 14.75
CA GLU A 175 8.39 -8.67 16.14
C GLU A 175 7.25 -9.46 16.78
N VAL A 176 6.20 -9.79 16.02
CA VAL A 176 5.04 -10.51 16.54
C VAL A 176 5.30 -12.01 16.50
N ASP A 177 5.32 -12.66 17.66
CA ASP A 177 5.53 -14.11 17.78
C ASP A 177 4.26 -14.81 18.28
N PRO A 178 3.43 -15.40 17.38
CA PRO A 178 2.26 -16.15 17.79
C PRO A 178 2.69 -17.43 18.51
N LYS A 179 2.07 -17.71 19.67
CA LYS A 179 2.40 -18.90 20.47
C LYS A 179 1.69 -20.16 19.95
N THR A 180 0.57 -19.98 19.27
CA THR A 180 -0.25 -21.06 18.73
C THR A 180 -0.02 -21.28 17.24
N GLU A 181 -0.14 -22.54 16.79
CA GLU A 181 -0.15 -22.87 15.36
C GLU A 181 -1.32 -22.18 14.63
N SER A 182 -2.47 -22.04 15.31
CA SER A 182 -3.65 -21.35 14.77
C SER A 182 -3.37 -19.87 14.47
N GLY A 183 -2.63 -19.17 15.33
CA GLY A 183 -2.27 -17.77 15.08
C GLY A 183 -1.31 -17.60 13.91
N ARG A 184 -0.41 -18.57 13.74
CA ARG A 184 0.50 -18.59 12.59
C ARG A 184 -0.22 -18.88 11.27
N ASP A 185 -1.16 -19.83 11.27
CA ASP A 185 -1.98 -20.13 10.10
C ASP A 185 -2.86 -18.93 9.72
N SER A 186 -3.34 -18.17 10.71
CA SER A 186 -4.07 -16.93 10.49
C SER A 186 -3.21 -15.84 9.83
N MET A 187 -1.95 -15.66 10.29
CA MET A 187 -0.98 -14.77 9.62
C MET A 187 -0.71 -15.18 8.17
N LEU A 188 -0.58 -16.49 7.93
CA LEU A 188 -0.32 -17.01 6.59
C LEU A 188 -1.53 -16.77 5.67
N HIS A 189 -2.74 -16.94 6.19
CA HIS A 189 -3.99 -16.65 5.47
C HIS A 189 -4.13 -15.17 5.12
N ASP A 190 -3.71 -14.26 6.00
CA ASP A 190 -3.65 -12.81 5.70
C ASP A 190 -2.70 -12.52 4.52
N VAL A 191 -1.49 -13.11 4.53
CA VAL A 191 -0.51 -12.91 3.45
C VAL A 191 -0.96 -13.54 2.13
N GLU A 192 -1.60 -14.71 2.16
CA GLU A 192 -2.22 -15.32 0.97
C GLU A 192 -3.34 -14.44 0.40
N HIS A 193 -4.17 -13.83 1.26
CA HIS A 193 -5.18 -12.88 0.81
C HIS A 193 -4.53 -11.67 0.12
N PHE A 194 -3.47 -11.12 0.72
CA PHE A 194 -2.71 -10.02 0.15
C PHE A 194 -2.11 -10.38 -1.22
N GLU A 195 -1.47 -11.55 -1.33
CA GLU A 195 -0.87 -12.02 -2.58
C GLU A 195 -1.93 -12.31 -3.66
N SER A 196 -3.04 -12.95 -3.30
CA SER A 196 -4.11 -13.26 -4.25
C SER A 196 -4.72 -12.00 -4.89
N LYS A 197 -4.81 -10.90 -4.11
CA LYS A 197 -5.38 -9.63 -4.56
C LYS A 197 -4.37 -8.77 -5.30
N LEU A 198 -3.14 -8.70 -4.79
CA LEU A 198 -2.16 -7.72 -5.25
C LEU A 198 -1.06 -8.32 -6.14
N GLY A 199 -0.89 -9.64 -6.16
CA GLY A 199 0.16 -10.35 -6.88
C GLY A 199 0.15 -10.14 -8.39
N LYS A 200 -1.02 -9.88 -8.97
CA LYS A 200 -1.17 -9.58 -10.42
C LYS A 200 -0.90 -8.12 -10.77
N MET A 201 -0.66 -7.25 -9.78
CA MET A 201 -0.46 -5.83 -10.02
C MET A 201 0.98 -5.50 -10.41
N VAL A 202 1.12 -4.49 -11.26
CA VAL A 202 2.43 -4.06 -11.75
C VAL A 202 3.23 -3.45 -10.59
N GLY A 203 4.43 -3.99 -10.36
CA GLY A 203 5.34 -3.53 -9.30
C GLY A 203 5.25 -4.33 -7.99
N PHE A 204 4.37 -5.34 -7.89
CA PHE A 204 4.24 -6.17 -6.70
C PHE A 204 5.52 -6.95 -6.36
N GLY A 205 6.26 -7.39 -7.39
CA GLY A 205 7.54 -8.07 -7.20
C GLY A 205 7.43 -9.32 -6.34
N ASP A 206 8.36 -9.48 -5.41
CA ASP A 206 8.50 -10.62 -4.50
C ASP A 206 7.94 -10.36 -3.09
N THR A 207 7.13 -9.31 -2.91
CA THR A 207 6.65 -8.90 -1.58
C THR A 207 5.84 -10.00 -0.89
N GLY A 208 4.97 -10.70 -1.62
CA GLY A 208 4.18 -11.83 -1.07
C GLY A 208 5.06 -13.02 -0.65
N GLU A 209 6.01 -13.41 -1.50
CA GLU A 209 6.94 -14.51 -1.24
C GLU A 209 7.84 -14.23 -0.02
N TYR A 210 8.32 -12.98 0.11
CA TYR A 210 9.15 -12.56 1.23
C TYR A 210 8.41 -12.62 2.57
N LEU A 211 7.19 -12.08 2.64
CA LEU A 211 6.38 -12.12 3.86
C LEU A 211 6.02 -13.56 4.23
N THR A 212 5.67 -14.38 3.24
CA THR A 212 5.42 -15.82 3.43
C THR A 212 6.64 -16.54 3.99
N LYS A 213 7.85 -16.22 3.50
CA LYS A 213 9.10 -16.81 3.98
C LYS A 213 9.39 -16.44 5.43
N ILE A 214 9.12 -15.19 5.85
CA ILE A 214 9.27 -14.77 7.25
C ILE A 214 8.36 -15.61 8.16
N ILE A 215 7.07 -15.72 7.81
CA ILE A 215 6.10 -16.48 8.62
C ILE A 215 6.45 -17.97 8.66
N LYS A 216 6.86 -18.56 7.53
CA LYS A 216 7.31 -19.97 7.49
C LYS A 216 8.58 -20.22 8.28
N SER A 217 9.51 -19.26 8.35
CA SER A 217 10.73 -19.42 9.16
C SER A 217 10.44 -19.52 10.66
N LYS A 218 9.32 -18.96 11.13
CA LYS A 218 8.87 -19.11 12.53
C LYS A 218 8.37 -20.52 12.87
N GLN A 219 7.93 -21.31 11.87
CA GLN A 219 7.57 -22.72 12.05
C GLN A 219 8.72 -23.57 12.60
N ALA A 220 9.95 -23.28 12.17
CA ALA A 220 11.12 -24.03 12.62
C ALA A 220 11.49 -23.74 14.08
N SER A 221 11.09 -22.59 14.61
CA SER A 221 11.32 -22.19 16.01
C SER A 221 10.31 -22.83 16.97
N THR A 222 9.01 -22.80 16.63
CA THR A 222 7.95 -23.32 17.49
C THR A 222 7.88 -24.85 17.52
N ALA A 223 8.31 -25.54 16.44
CA ALA A 223 8.41 -26.99 16.41
C ALA A 223 9.44 -27.57 17.40
N SER A 224 10.36 -26.75 17.93
CA SER A 224 11.34 -27.16 18.95
C SER A 224 10.84 -27.04 20.39
N ALA A 225 9.62 -26.52 20.61
CA ALA A 225 9.08 -26.25 21.95
C ALA A 225 7.76 -27.00 22.25
N ALA A 226 7.54 -28.16 21.61
CA ALA A 226 6.52 -29.09 22.08
C ALA A 226 7.09 -29.90 23.28
N PRO A 227 6.52 -29.79 24.50
CA PRO A 227 6.82 -30.75 25.54
C PRO A 227 6.28 -32.11 25.09
N ALA A 228 7.17 -33.10 25.07
CA ALA A 228 6.82 -34.48 24.82
C ALA A 228 5.58 -34.87 25.64
N ALA A 229 4.50 -35.20 24.93
CA ALA A 229 3.35 -35.86 25.52
C ALA A 229 3.84 -37.18 26.12
N ALA A 230 3.76 -37.30 27.45
CA ALA A 230 3.98 -38.56 28.14
C ALA A 230 2.84 -39.52 27.76
N GLU A 231 3.20 -40.59 27.06
CA GLU A 231 2.34 -41.75 26.84
C GLU A 231 1.95 -42.41 28.18
N PRO A 232 0.77 -43.07 28.25
CA PRO A 232 0.29 -43.71 29.46
C PRO A 232 0.97 -45.07 29.67
N GLU A 233 1.68 -45.25 30.78
CA GLU A 233 2.13 -46.56 31.24
C GLU A 233 0.93 -47.41 31.68
N LYS A 234 0.69 -48.50 30.93
CA LYS A 234 -0.12 -49.63 31.38
C LYS A 234 0.57 -50.32 32.56
N LYS A 235 -0.15 -50.52 33.66
CA LYS A 235 0.19 -51.54 34.66
C LYS A 235 -1.04 -52.39 34.97
N ASP A 236 -1.01 -53.60 34.45
CA ASP A 236 -1.83 -54.73 34.89
C ASP A 236 -1.51 -55.07 36.35
N THR A 237 -2.54 -55.19 37.20
CA THR A 237 -2.56 -56.18 38.30
C THR A 237 -4.00 -56.44 38.77
N GLU A 238 -4.61 -57.41 38.11
CA GLU A 238 -5.31 -58.58 38.65
C GLU A 238 -5.97 -58.55 40.06
N LYS A 239 -7.26 -58.95 40.04
CA LYS A 239 -8.09 -59.63 41.09
C LYS A 239 -8.43 -58.87 42.38
N THR A 240 -9.73 -58.62 42.59
CA THR A 240 -10.61 -59.49 43.43
C THR A 240 -12.06 -59.03 43.24
N ALA A 241 -12.88 -59.82 42.54
CA ALA A 241 -14.33 -59.68 42.54
C ALA A 241 -14.88 -60.55 43.66
N LYS A 242 -15.55 -59.95 44.64
CA LYS A 242 -16.49 -60.62 45.53
C LYS A 242 -17.89 -60.31 45.03
N GLU A 243 -18.60 -61.38 44.69
CA GLU A 243 -20.05 -61.44 44.54
C GLU A 243 -20.73 -60.89 45.80
N GLU A 244 -21.68 -59.99 45.61
CA GLU A 244 -22.85 -59.85 46.49
C GLU A 244 -24.06 -59.60 45.58
N THR A 245 -24.84 -60.66 45.43
CA THR A 245 -26.04 -60.74 44.62
C THR A 245 -27.21 -60.21 45.44
N GLU A 246 -27.84 -59.14 44.96
CA GLU A 246 -29.09 -58.60 45.49
C GLU A 246 -30.26 -59.42 44.91
N ALA A 247 -30.93 -60.21 45.75
CA ALA A 247 -32.21 -60.83 45.42
C ALA A 247 -32.99 -61.13 46.71
N GLN A 248 -33.88 -60.21 47.11
CA GLN A 248 -34.97 -60.51 48.04
C GLN A 248 -36.12 -59.50 47.87
N HIS A 249 -37.10 -59.85 47.04
CA HIS A 249 -38.51 -59.53 47.31
C HIS A 249 -39.46 -60.54 46.63
N VAL A 250 -40.06 -61.39 47.48
CA VAL A 250 -41.48 -61.83 47.51
C VAL A 250 -42.05 -62.68 46.37
N GLU A 251 -42.42 -63.93 46.68
CA GLU A 251 -43.81 -64.44 46.63
C GLU A 251 -43.96 -65.87 47.24
N ASP A 252 -44.90 -65.95 48.18
CA ASP A 252 -45.91 -66.99 48.46
C ASP A 252 -45.64 -68.49 48.78
N VAL A 253 -46.41 -68.91 49.79
CA VAL A 253 -46.84 -70.25 50.29
C VAL A 253 -45.99 -70.95 51.35
#